data_AF-A0A1F8U1Y4-F1
#
_entry.id   AF-A0A1F8U1Y4-F1
#
_cell.length_a   1.000
_cell.length_b   1.000
_cell.length_c   1.000
_cell.angle_alpha   90.00
_cell.angle_beta   90.00
_cell.angle_gamma   90.00
#
_symmetry.space_group_name_H-M   'P 1'
#
loop_
_entity.id
_entity.type
_entity.pdbx_description
1 polymer ?
#
loop_
_entity_poly.entity_id
_entity_poly.type
_entity_poly.pdbx_seq_one_letter_code
_entity_poly.pdbx_strand_id
1 'polypeptide(L)'
;MSRYNDRLVFSKITEVIDGNTLNQSVKKYAGDYRTQHFDTRSHLFSLIYFNLKGNTGLRDLQTNVANSSKLRGLINVPSVSQFSRKNASRDYRIFEDTFNYLVRIAGKKFKKTNSGNVLKTIKRIDSTIINIAAKLAPSLKYEENKSAVKVSTLFNAYKCQVQRLLGY
;
A
#
# COMPACT_ATOMS: atom_id res chain seq x y z
N MET A 1 -25.11 5.07 -1.73
CA MET A 1 -25.53 3.66 -1.66
C MET A 1 -24.37 2.63 -1.60
N SER A 2 -23.13 2.95 -1.18
CA SER A 2 -21.97 2.00 -1.28
C SER A 2 -21.35 1.52 0.06
N ARG A 3 -21.58 2.18 1.20
CA ARG A 3 -20.85 1.90 2.46
C ARG A 3 -20.97 0.47 3.01
N TYR A 4 -22.11 -0.21 2.77
CA TYR A 4 -22.33 -1.58 3.26
C TYR A 4 -21.52 -2.59 2.45
N ASN A 5 -21.39 -2.36 1.15
CA ASN A 5 -20.68 -3.25 0.24
C ASN A 5 -19.16 -3.23 0.52
N ASP A 6 -18.56 -2.05 0.72
CA ASP A 6 -17.11 -1.96 1.01
C ASP A 6 -16.72 -2.69 2.31
N ARG A 7 -17.59 -2.66 3.32
CA ARG A 7 -17.33 -3.33 4.60
C ARG A 7 -17.31 -4.85 4.44
N LEU A 8 -18.23 -5.39 3.65
CA LEU A 8 -18.29 -6.81 3.32
C LEU A 8 -17.16 -7.24 2.38
N VAL A 9 -16.78 -6.36 1.45
CA VAL A 9 -15.66 -6.59 0.54
C VAL A 9 -14.33 -6.59 1.30
N PHE A 10 -14.10 -5.64 2.20
CA PHE A 10 -12.89 -5.59 3.02
C PHE A 10 -12.72 -6.87 3.83
N SER A 11 -13.75 -7.30 4.58
CA SER A 11 -13.66 -8.51 5.41
C SER A 11 -13.38 -9.77 4.59
N LYS A 12 -14.04 -9.91 3.42
CA LYS A 12 -13.82 -11.04 2.51
C LYS A 12 -12.42 -11.05 1.91
N ILE A 13 -11.90 -9.88 1.53
CA ILE A 13 -10.53 -9.76 1.01
C ILE A 13 -9.51 -10.10 2.09
N THR A 14 -9.67 -9.52 3.29
CA THR A 14 -8.75 -9.78 4.40
C THR A 14 -8.75 -11.25 4.80
N GLU A 15 -9.92 -11.91 4.82
CA GLU A 15 -10.02 -13.35 5.11
C GLU A 15 -9.22 -14.22 4.14
N VAL A 16 -9.24 -13.91 2.83
CA VAL A 16 -8.45 -14.63 1.82
C VAL A 16 -6.94 -14.37 1.99
N ILE A 17 -6.56 -13.15 2.37
CA ILE A 17 -5.17 -12.72 2.56
C ILE A 17 -4.58 -13.31 3.84
N ASP A 18 -5.38 -13.39 4.91
CA ASP A 18 -4.96 -13.80 6.25
C ASP A 18 -4.65 -15.31 6.37
N GLY A 19 -4.75 -16.05 5.25
CA GLY A 19 -4.24 -17.39 5.16
C GLY A 19 -2.71 -17.48 5.36
N ASN A 20 -2.21 -18.72 5.40
CA ASN A 20 -0.79 -19.02 5.66
C ASN A 20 0.22 -18.27 4.77
N THR A 21 -0.17 -17.82 3.57
CA THR A 21 0.73 -17.17 2.61
C THR A 21 1.35 -15.87 3.11
N LEU A 22 0.56 -14.97 3.72
CA LEU A 22 1.09 -13.70 4.21
C LEU A 22 2.13 -13.96 5.30
N ASN A 23 1.78 -14.82 6.26
CA ASN A 23 2.67 -15.22 7.36
C ASN A 23 3.96 -15.88 6.86
N GLN A 24 3.88 -16.75 5.84
CA GLN A 24 5.06 -17.35 5.22
C GLN A 24 5.95 -16.29 4.55
N SER A 25 5.37 -15.33 3.83
CA SER A 25 6.11 -14.26 3.15
C SER A 25 6.77 -13.32 4.17
N VAL A 26 6.05 -12.94 5.23
CA VAL A 26 6.60 -12.14 6.33
C VAL A 26 7.78 -12.84 6.99
N LYS A 27 7.68 -14.14 7.27
CA LYS A 27 8.79 -14.93 7.83
C LYS A 27 9.98 -15.00 6.87
N LYS A 28 9.74 -15.28 5.60
CA LYS A 28 10.77 -15.42 4.55
C LYS A 28 11.64 -14.17 4.38
N TYR A 29 11.05 -12.98 4.50
CA TYR A 29 11.76 -11.70 4.34
C TYR A 29 11.98 -10.97 5.67
N ALA A 30 11.74 -11.61 6.81
CA ALA A 30 11.83 -11.01 8.13
C ALA A 30 11.08 -9.65 8.25
N GLY A 31 9.90 -9.55 7.60
CA GLY A 31 9.16 -8.30 7.42
C GLY A 31 8.70 -7.60 8.70
N ASP A 32 8.63 -8.36 9.80
CA ASP A 32 8.28 -7.88 11.13
C ASP A 32 9.46 -7.98 12.13
N TYR A 33 10.70 -8.11 11.64
CA TYR A 33 11.88 -8.03 12.50
C TYR A 33 11.86 -6.72 13.31
N ARG A 34 11.98 -6.84 14.65
CA ARG A 34 11.91 -5.74 15.62
C ARG A 34 10.65 -4.86 15.49
N THR A 35 9.56 -5.39 14.97
CA THR A 35 8.29 -4.67 14.89
C THR A 35 7.45 -4.93 16.12
N GLN A 36 7.11 -3.89 16.87
CA GLN A 36 6.35 -4.00 18.12
C GLN A 36 4.83 -3.86 17.92
N HIS A 37 4.39 -2.76 17.28
CA HIS A 37 2.97 -2.42 17.22
C HIS A 37 2.38 -2.50 15.81
N PHE A 38 3.04 -1.94 14.79
CA PHE A 38 2.49 -1.89 13.43
C PHE A 38 3.15 -2.94 12.52
N ASP A 39 2.64 -4.17 12.61
CA ASP A 39 3.08 -5.34 11.86
C ASP A 39 2.70 -5.29 10.37
N THR A 40 3.18 -6.26 9.59
CA THR A 40 3.02 -6.29 8.14
C THR A 40 1.57 -6.52 7.76
N ARG A 41 0.85 -7.32 8.55
CA ARG A 41 -0.58 -7.54 8.41
C ARG A 41 -1.37 -6.24 8.60
N SER A 42 -1.17 -5.53 9.71
CA SER A 42 -1.85 -4.25 9.97
C SER A 42 -1.57 -3.23 8.86
N HIS A 43 -0.35 -3.21 8.33
CA HIS A 43 0.02 -2.32 7.22
C HIS A 43 -0.66 -2.68 5.91
N LEU A 44 -0.66 -3.96 5.51
CA LEU A 44 -1.37 -4.40 4.32
C LEU A 44 -2.87 -4.09 4.42
N PHE A 45 -3.48 -4.41 5.55
CA PHE A 45 -4.91 -4.15 5.78
C PHE A 45 -5.23 -2.66 5.76
N SER A 46 -4.34 -1.83 6.29
CA SER A 46 -4.45 -0.39 6.18
C SER A 46 -4.42 0.10 4.74
N LEU A 47 -3.50 -0.42 3.92
CA LEU A 47 -3.39 -0.05 2.50
C LEU A 47 -4.65 -0.45 1.72
N ILE A 48 -5.19 -1.65 1.96
CA ILE A 48 -6.43 -2.11 1.33
C ILE A 48 -7.61 -1.22 1.76
N TYR A 49 -7.70 -0.93 3.06
CA TYR A 49 -8.75 -0.07 3.60
C TYR A 49 -8.70 1.33 2.97
N PHE A 50 -7.49 1.91 2.84
CA PHE A 50 -7.26 3.19 2.16
C PHE A 50 -7.84 3.20 0.75
N ASN A 51 -7.48 2.19 -0.05
CA ASN A 51 -7.92 2.08 -1.43
C ASN A 51 -9.43 1.91 -1.55
N LEU A 52 -10.06 1.10 -0.68
CA LEU A 52 -11.51 0.88 -0.71
C LEU A 52 -12.32 2.09 -0.24
N LYS A 53 -11.76 2.91 0.67
CA LYS A 53 -12.45 4.11 1.18
C LYS A 53 -12.19 5.38 0.38
N GLY A 54 -11.20 5.38 -0.51
CA GLY A 54 -10.79 6.59 -1.23
C GLY A 54 -10.25 7.66 -0.28
N ASN A 55 -9.69 7.24 0.86
CA ASN A 55 -9.11 8.17 1.83
C ASN A 55 -7.86 8.82 1.22
N THR A 56 -7.69 10.13 1.40
CA THR A 56 -6.63 10.92 0.75
C THR A 56 -5.45 11.19 1.68
N GLY A 57 -5.59 11.00 3.00
CA GLY A 57 -4.52 11.24 3.97
C GLY A 57 -4.36 10.17 5.05
N LEU A 58 -3.13 10.01 5.55
CA LEU A 58 -2.79 9.08 6.65
C LEU A 58 -3.57 9.35 7.94
N ARG A 59 -3.99 10.60 8.19
CA ARG A 59 -4.82 10.97 9.34
C ARG A 59 -6.21 10.35 9.29
N ASP A 60 -6.80 10.25 8.09
CA ASP A 60 -8.13 9.68 7.92
C ASP A 60 -8.17 8.22 8.38
N LEU A 61 -7.10 7.46 8.15
CA LEU A 61 -7.00 6.09 8.65
C LEU A 61 -7.00 6.06 10.18
N GLN A 62 -6.19 6.89 10.84
CA GLN A 62 -6.16 6.91 12.31
C GLN A 62 -7.53 7.20 12.89
N THR A 63 -8.22 8.22 12.37
CA THR A 63 -9.58 8.58 12.81
C THR A 63 -10.57 7.44 12.57
N ASN A 64 -10.54 6.82 11.38
CA ASN A 64 -11.46 5.73 11.03
C ASN A 64 -11.22 4.47 11.88
N VAL A 65 -9.97 4.11 12.14
CA VAL A 65 -9.63 2.95 12.98
C VAL A 65 -9.98 3.27 14.43
N ALA A 66 -9.64 4.45 14.97
CA ALA A 66 -9.99 4.85 16.34
C ALA A 66 -11.50 4.78 16.61
N ASN A 67 -12.31 5.21 15.63
CA ASN A 67 -13.77 5.22 15.72
C ASN A 67 -14.44 3.86 15.44
N SER A 68 -13.67 2.79 15.17
CA SER A 68 -14.21 1.48 14.84
C SER A 68 -13.54 0.37 15.65
N SER A 69 -14.28 -0.21 16.61
CA SER A 69 -13.84 -1.39 17.37
C SER A 69 -13.43 -2.56 16.46
N LYS A 70 -14.18 -2.80 15.38
CA LYS A 70 -13.88 -3.85 14.41
C LYS A 70 -12.56 -3.62 13.67
N LEU A 71 -12.27 -2.38 13.25
CA LEU A 71 -11.00 -2.08 12.61
C LEU A 71 -9.84 -2.14 13.60
N ARG A 72 -10.03 -1.73 14.86
CA ARG A 72 -9.02 -1.87 15.92
C ARG A 72 -8.65 -3.34 16.20
N GLY A 73 -9.58 -4.27 15.99
CA GLY A 73 -9.29 -5.70 16.09
C GLY A 73 -8.51 -6.28 14.90
N LEU A 74 -8.38 -5.53 13.79
CA LEU A 74 -7.73 -5.99 12.55
C LEU A 74 -6.45 -5.20 12.21
N ILE A 75 -6.39 -3.94 12.63
CA ILE A 75 -5.32 -3.00 12.31
C ILE A 75 -4.85 -2.39 13.62
N ASN A 76 -3.60 -2.65 13.98
CA ASN A 76 -2.92 -1.89 15.02
C ASN A 76 -2.71 -0.46 14.53
N VAL A 77 -3.16 0.53 15.29
CA VAL A 77 -3.13 1.95 14.88
C VAL A 77 -1.72 2.50 15.01
N PRO A 78 -1.03 2.86 13.91
CA PRO A 78 0.27 3.53 14.01
C PRO A 78 0.09 5.04 14.15
N SER A 79 1.15 5.74 14.56
CA SER A 79 1.26 7.18 14.28
C SER A 79 1.40 7.43 12.76
N VAL A 80 1.05 8.63 12.29
CA VAL A 80 1.25 9.02 10.87
C VAL A 80 2.72 8.85 10.46
N SER A 81 3.66 9.25 11.32
CA SER A 81 5.10 9.13 11.06
C SER A 81 5.56 7.68 11.02
N GLN A 82 5.05 6.83 11.92
CA GLN A 82 5.35 5.39 11.91
C GLN A 82 4.79 4.70 10.67
N PHE A 83 3.58 5.04 10.24
CA PHE A 83 3.00 4.53 9.00
C PHE A 83 3.88 4.89 7.80
N SER A 84 4.22 6.18 7.65
CA SER A 84 5.07 6.67 6.56
C SER A 84 6.41 5.95 6.53
N ARG A 85 7.09 5.83 7.69
CA ARG A 85 8.37 5.12 7.80
C ARG A 85 8.26 3.65 7.39
N LYS A 86 7.22 2.94 7.86
CA LYS A 86 7.00 1.53 7.52
C LYS A 86 6.63 1.36 6.03
N ASN A 87 5.88 2.30 5.47
CA ASN A 87 5.57 2.29 4.04
C ASN A 87 6.81 2.45 3.16
N ALA A 88 7.81 3.20 3.62
CA ALA A 88 9.06 3.41 2.88
C ALA A 88 10.07 2.27 3.07
N SER A 89 10.04 1.55 4.19
CA SER A 89 11.09 0.59 4.58
C SER A 89 10.69 -0.88 4.51
N ARG A 90 9.39 -1.20 4.48
CA ARG A 90 8.94 -2.59 4.49
C ARG A 90 9.21 -3.24 3.14
N ASP A 91 9.79 -4.44 3.17
CA ASP A 91 10.23 -5.16 1.97
C ASP A 91 9.03 -5.41 1.03
N TYR A 92 9.13 -4.85 -0.17
CA TYR A 92 8.05 -4.91 -1.16
C TYR A 92 7.74 -6.34 -1.60
N ARG A 93 8.70 -7.26 -1.49
CA ARG A 93 8.56 -8.67 -1.92
C ARG A 93 7.50 -9.42 -1.11
N ILE A 94 7.18 -8.96 0.11
CA ILE A 94 6.06 -9.52 0.89
C ILE A 94 4.73 -9.24 0.20
N PHE A 95 4.55 -8.02 -0.30
CA PHE A 95 3.33 -7.62 -1.01
C PHE A 95 3.27 -8.26 -2.41
N GLU A 96 4.41 -8.42 -3.08
CA GLU A 96 4.52 -9.14 -4.35
C GLU A 96 4.10 -10.62 -4.21
N ASP A 97 4.66 -11.35 -3.24
CA ASP A 97 4.31 -12.76 -2.98
C ASP A 97 2.81 -12.89 -2.65
N THR A 98 2.26 -11.95 -1.86
CA THR A 98 0.82 -11.89 -1.55
C THR A 98 -0.02 -11.62 -2.81
N PHE A 99 0.38 -10.66 -3.65
CA PHE A 99 -0.32 -10.35 -4.90
C PHE A 99 -0.34 -11.55 -5.85
N ASN A 100 0.80 -12.19 -6.08
CA ASN A 100 0.92 -13.36 -6.95
C ASN A 100 0.05 -14.52 -6.45
N TYR A 101 -0.02 -14.72 -5.14
CA TYR A 101 -0.90 -15.71 -4.54
C TYR A 101 -2.38 -15.42 -4.81
N LEU A 102 -2.83 -14.18 -4.62
CA LEU A 102 -4.20 -13.77 -4.90
C LEU A 102 -4.55 -13.91 -6.38
N VAL A 103 -3.64 -13.53 -7.28
CA VAL A 103 -3.79 -13.72 -8.73
C VAL A 103 -3.97 -15.20 -9.06
N ARG A 104 -3.19 -16.08 -8.44
CA ARG A 104 -3.31 -17.53 -8.64
C ARG A 104 -4.66 -18.08 -8.16
N ILE A 105 -5.15 -17.64 -7.00
CA ILE A 105 -6.49 -18.03 -6.50
C ILE A 105 -7.56 -17.57 -7.48
N ALA A 106 -7.50 -16.30 -7.90
CA ALA A 106 -8.46 -15.73 -8.84
C ALA A 106 -8.43 -16.48 -10.19
N GLY A 107 -7.24 -16.75 -10.72
CA GLY A 107 -7.06 -17.49 -11.97
C GLY A 107 -7.73 -18.87 -11.94
N LYS A 108 -7.54 -19.63 -10.86
CA LYS A 108 -8.21 -20.93 -10.65
C LYS A 108 -9.73 -20.79 -10.61
N LYS A 109 -10.24 -19.80 -9.86
CA LYS A 109 -11.69 -19.60 -9.67
C LYS A 109 -12.40 -19.17 -10.95
N PHE A 110 -11.76 -18.33 -11.77
CA PHE A 110 -12.36 -17.75 -12.97
C PHE A 110 -12.03 -18.51 -14.27
N LYS A 111 -11.38 -19.68 -14.20
CA LYS A 111 -10.99 -20.52 -15.36
C LYS A 111 -10.28 -19.75 -16.48
N LYS A 112 -9.59 -18.66 -16.16
CA LYS A 112 -8.80 -17.88 -17.12
C LYS A 112 -7.39 -18.45 -17.19
N THR A 113 -7.05 -19.03 -18.35
CA THR A 113 -5.75 -19.67 -18.65
C THR A 113 -4.59 -18.68 -18.78
N ASN A 114 -4.85 -17.37 -18.91
CA ASN A 114 -3.82 -16.36 -19.10
C ASN A 114 -3.75 -15.38 -17.93
N SER A 115 -3.04 -15.77 -16.87
CA SER A 115 -2.69 -14.91 -15.72
C SER A 115 -1.64 -13.84 -16.06
N GLY A 116 -1.06 -13.86 -17.27
CA GLY A 116 0.06 -13.00 -17.66
C GLY A 116 -0.25 -11.51 -17.84
N ASN A 117 -1.52 -11.11 -17.91
CA ASN A 117 -1.95 -9.74 -18.19
C ASN A 117 -2.97 -9.19 -17.18
N VAL A 118 -2.83 -9.51 -15.89
CA VAL A 118 -3.72 -8.92 -14.85
C VAL A 118 -3.60 -7.39 -14.81
N LEU A 119 -2.41 -6.86 -15.09
CA LEU A 119 -2.13 -5.41 -15.11
C LEU A 119 -1.79 -4.98 -16.54
N LYS A 120 -2.82 -4.53 -17.30
CA LYS A 120 -2.64 -4.06 -18.70
C LYS A 120 -1.71 -2.84 -18.81
N THR A 121 -1.79 -1.93 -17.83
CA THR A 121 -0.96 -0.72 -17.75
C THR A 121 -0.65 -0.44 -16.28
N ILE A 122 0.64 -0.41 -15.92
CA ILE A 122 1.06 0.01 -14.58
C ILE A 122 1.39 1.49 -14.65
N LYS A 123 0.69 2.29 -13.85
CA LYS A 123 1.00 3.70 -13.66
C LYS A 123 2.13 3.84 -12.63
N ARG A 124 3.30 4.31 -13.05
CA ARG A 124 4.42 4.66 -12.15
C ARG A 124 4.32 6.15 -11.85
N ILE A 125 4.31 6.51 -10.57
CA ILE A 125 4.29 7.89 -10.11
C ILE A 125 5.60 8.17 -9.40
N ASP A 126 6.24 9.28 -9.74
CA ASP A 126 7.34 9.84 -8.97
C ASP A 126 7.03 11.31 -8.63
N SER A 127 7.39 11.76 -7.44
CA SER A 127 7.17 13.16 -7.05
C SER A 127 8.35 13.67 -6.25
N THR A 128 8.90 14.80 -6.67
CA THR A 128 10.06 15.46 -6.07
C THR A 128 9.69 16.88 -5.67
N ILE A 129 10.12 17.32 -4.48
CA ILE A 129 10.03 18.71 -4.04
C ILE A 129 11.42 19.33 -4.12
N ILE A 130 11.58 20.37 -4.93
CA ILE A 130 12.82 21.14 -5.08
C ILE A 130 12.71 22.36 -4.16
N ASN A 131 13.53 22.39 -3.10
CA ASN A 131 13.58 23.53 -2.18
C ASN A 131 14.34 24.70 -2.80
N ILE A 132 13.81 25.90 -2.60
CA ILE A 132 14.34 27.19 -3.06
C ILE A 132 14.41 28.13 -1.85
N ALA A 133 15.45 28.97 -1.78
CA ALA A 133 15.53 29.98 -0.74
C ALA A 133 14.32 30.94 -0.83
N ALA A 134 13.64 31.19 0.29
CA ALA A 134 12.44 32.02 0.31
C ALA A 134 12.66 33.44 -0.25
N LYS A 135 13.89 33.97 -0.10
CA LYS A 135 14.28 35.28 -0.67
C LYS A 135 14.27 35.28 -2.21
N LEU A 136 14.60 34.16 -2.84
CA LEU A 136 14.70 34.05 -4.31
C LEU A 136 13.34 33.81 -4.97
N ALA A 137 12.40 33.18 -4.26
CA ALA A 137 11.07 32.88 -4.79
C ALA A 137 9.98 33.05 -3.71
N PRO A 138 9.75 34.26 -3.19
CA PRO A 138 8.82 34.49 -2.07
C PRO A 138 7.37 34.12 -2.39
N SER A 139 6.98 34.14 -3.67
CA SER A 139 5.67 33.71 -4.16
C SER A 139 5.44 32.20 -4.09
N LEU A 140 6.50 31.39 -3.95
CA LEU A 140 6.46 29.93 -3.92
C LEU A 140 6.62 29.35 -2.51
N LYS A 141 6.11 30.06 -1.49
CA LYS A 141 6.27 29.69 -0.07
C LYS A 141 5.71 28.29 0.22
N TYR A 142 6.53 27.45 0.87
CA TYR A 142 6.19 26.06 1.20
C TYR A 142 6.27 25.81 2.72
N GLU A 143 7.35 26.24 3.37
CA GLU A 143 7.57 26.15 4.82
C GLU A 143 8.09 27.49 5.35
N GLU A 144 8.25 27.59 6.67
CA GLU A 144 8.91 28.75 7.28
C GLU A 144 10.34 28.88 6.71
N ASN A 145 10.62 30.04 6.10
CA ASN A 145 11.87 30.36 5.40
C ASN A 145 12.21 29.49 4.18
N LYS A 146 11.28 28.69 3.66
CA LYS A 146 11.49 27.91 2.43
C LYS A 146 10.41 28.14 1.40
N SER A 147 10.84 28.30 0.17
CA SER A 147 9.99 28.19 -1.01
C SER A 147 10.25 26.85 -1.69
N ALA A 148 9.30 26.31 -2.44
CA ALA A 148 9.53 25.06 -3.15
C ALA A 148 8.68 24.92 -4.41
N VAL A 149 9.17 24.10 -5.32
CA VAL A 149 8.41 23.60 -6.48
C VAL A 149 8.23 22.10 -6.33
N LYS A 150 6.98 21.63 -6.41
CA LYS A 150 6.67 20.19 -6.44
C LYS A 150 6.48 19.74 -7.87
N VAL A 151 7.32 18.82 -8.31
CA VAL A 151 7.19 18.15 -9.60
C VAL A 151 6.57 16.78 -9.36
N SER A 152 5.57 16.40 -10.16
CA SER A 152 4.97 15.06 -10.12
C SER A 152 4.93 14.49 -11.52
N THR A 153 5.54 13.33 -11.72
CA THR A 153 5.58 12.61 -13.00
C THR A 153 4.69 11.37 -12.92
N LEU A 154 3.92 11.11 -13.98
CA LEU A 154 3.09 9.94 -14.14
C LEU A 154 3.47 9.26 -15.44
N PHE A 155 4.04 8.06 -15.36
CA PHE A 155 4.44 7.26 -16.51
C PHE A 155 3.58 6.01 -16.65
N ASN A 156 3.18 5.69 -17.88
CA ASN A 156 2.49 4.44 -18.18
C ASN A 156 3.52 3.38 -18.57
N ALA A 157 3.74 2.40 -17.71
CA ALA A 157 4.50 1.20 -18.05
C ALA A 157 3.57 0.20 -18.75
N TYR A 158 3.85 -0.05 -20.04
CA TYR A 158 3.14 -1.02 -20.88
C TYR A 158 3.95 -2.32 -20.90
N LYS A 159 3.36 -3.42 -20.43
CA LYS A 159 3.99 -4.73 -20.13
C LYS A 159 4.80 -4.77 -18.83
N CYS A 160 4.16 -5.27 -17.78
CA CYS A 160 4.85 -5.82 -16.63
C CYS A 160 4.40 -7.28 -16.51
N GLN A 161 5.16 -8.20 -17.10
CA GLN A 161 5.09 -9.58 -16.64
C GLN A 161 5.87 -9.63 -15.33
N VAL A 162 5.26 -10.17 -14.27
CA VAL A 162 5.99 -10.53 -13.05
C VAL A 162 6.84 -11.76 -13.38
N GLN A 163 7.87 -11.56 -14.20
CA GLN A 163 8.88 -12.56 -14.47
C GLN A 163 9.95 -12.39 -13.41
N ARG A 164 9.96 -13.33 -12.47
CA ARG A 164 11.09 -13.56 -11.59
C ARG A 164 12.24 -13.97 -12.49
N LEU A 165 13.23 -13.10 -12.70
CA LEU A 165 14.53 -13.51 -13.20
C LEU A 165 15.16 -14.39 -12.11
N LEU A 166 14.83 -15.67 -12.14
CA LEU A 166 15.62 -16.70 -11.47
C LEU A 166 16.93 -16.75 -12.25
N GLY A 167 17.97 -16.15 -11.69
CA GLY A 167 19.33 -16.34 -12.18
C GLY A 167 19.67 -17.83 -12.13
N TYR A 168 20.12 -18.35 -13.26
CA TYR A 168 21.05 -19.47 -13.30
C TYR A 168 22.44 -18.95 -12.95
#